data_AF-A0A2C5YYN5-F1
#
_entry.id   AF-A0A2C5YYN5-F1
#
_cell.length_a   1.000
_cell.length_b   1.000
_cell.length_c   1.000
_cell.angle_alpha   90.00
_cell.angle_beta   90.00
_cell.angle_gamma   90.00
#
_symmetry.space_group_name_H-M   'P 1'
#
loop_
_entity.id
_entity.type
_entity.pdbx_description
1 polymer ?
#
loop_
_entity_poly.entity_id
_entity_poly.type
_entity_poly.pdbx_seq_one_letter_code
_entity_poly.pdbx_strand_id
1 'polypeptide(L)'
;MSPILRSQTHKDVKFPVVCTTSIDSQILEGLLSHGLVLVAKTDLSELVTRNDDLASFQSPFAGEAPADAQALSDFLDSIKSNEALSRKAFVILDDTTAKDKKSCQVATDGRDDEETVGLGVAFRCQLSSVIQGLAAIEHDAQPIRAARRLRNEAAMCGGVWEKQRADGLKARPQRIDTAHYPVNQNWDEYSGPDSPNVEIPYYPLFQTAKIDLDTINLFLKETYDQDWGQDDSEEEEHAILGVAFVTSTDKAPFHRGKTTAPLNSAPQTPPILLGASPLECDAIVRSRFPAEGSEMNYNRFIIMDEYTEETRTVIVAANNEVDHQLLLSRCDWKGALISLVAMEDTGLTMERLCNEAVSLDTGVIHGP
;
A
#
# COMPACT_ATOMS: atom_id res chain seq x y z
N MET A 1 15.33 -35.54 37.96
CA MET A 1 14.62 -35.78 36.68
C MET A 1 14.26 -34.42 36.11
N SER A 2 15.04 -33.94 35.15
CA SER A 2 14.81 -32.66 34.47
C SER A 2 14.21 -32.96 33.09
N PRO A 3 13.16 -32.26 32.65
CA PRO A 3 12.55 -32.52 31.36
C PRO A 3 13.50 -32.04 30.27
N ILE A 4 13.83 -32.95 29.35
CA ILE A 4 14.53 -32.63 28.11
C ILE A 4 13.50 -31.92 27.22
N LEU A 5 13.58 -30.59 27.15
CA LEU A 5 12.98 -29.81 26.09
C LEU A 5 13.60 -30.30 24.78
N ARG A 6 12.83 -31.08 24.01
CA ARG A 6 13.15 -31.41 22.62
C ARG A 6 13.27 -30.08 21.88
N SER A 7 14.48 -29.68 21.53
CA SER A 7 14.69 -28.59 20.58
C SER A 7 14.05 -29.04 19.27
N GLN A 8 12.90 -28.45 18.93
CA GLN A 8 12.49 -28.42 17.54
C GLN A 8 13.57 -27.62 16.81
N THR A 9 14.42 -28.33 16.09
CA THR A 9 15.29 -27.74 15.08
C THR A 9 14.38 -27.00 14.10
N HIS A 10 14.30 -25.68 14.20
CA HIS A 10 13.78 -24.88 13.11
C HIS A 10 14.62 -25.26 11.88
N LYS A 11 14.01 -25.92 10.89
CA LYS A 11 14.59 -25.95 9.55
C LYS A 11 14.68 -24.48 9.14
N ASP A 12 15.86 -23.99 8.80
CA ASP A 12 16.02 -22.64 8.25
C ASP A 12 15.29 -22.60 6.91
N VAL A 13 14.05 -22.10 6.93
CA VAL A 13 13.20 -21.93 5.74
C VAL A 13 13.89 -20.95 4.80
N LYS A 14 14.10 -21.35 3.54
CA LYS A 14 14.73 -20.49 2.53
C LYS A 14 13.66 -19.74 1.74
N PHE A 15 13.91 -18.47 1.43
CA PHE A 15 12.98 -17.65 0.67
C PHE A 15 13.37 -17.61 -0.81
N PRO A 16 12.46 -17.98 -1.72
CA PRO A 16 12.73 -17.91 -3.15
C PRO A 16 12.86 -16.47 -3.64
N VAL A 17 13.72 -16.28 -4.64
CA VAL A 17 13.92 -15.01 -5.35
C VAL A 17 13.75 -15.25 -6.85
N VAL A 18 12.83 -14.51 -7.43
CA VAL A 18 12.48 -14.51 -8.86
C VAL A 18 13.01 -13.23 -9.49
N CYS A 19 13.69 -13.32 -10.64
CA CYS A 19 14.16 -12.15 -11.39
C CYS A 19 13.33 -11.99 -12.67
N THR A 20 12.57 -10.93 -12.84
CA THR A 20 11.81 -10.70 -14.10
C THR A 20 12.60 -9.89 -15.12
N THR A 21 13.76 -9.37 -14.73
CA THR A 21 14.66 -8.59 -15.58
C THR A 21 16.13 -8.93 -15.29
N SER A 22 17.05 -8.29 -16.02
CA SER A 22 18.48 -8.42 -15.76
C SER A 22 18.88 -7.60 -14.52
N ILE A 23 19.36 -8.29 -13.48
CA ILE A 23 19.76 -7.69 -12.20
C ILE A 23 21.28 -7.69 -12.05
N ASP A 24 21.82 -6.61 -11.48
CA ASP A 24 23.23 -6.46 -11.14
C ASP A 24 23.71 -7.61 -10.25
N SER A 25 24.81 -8.26 -10.62
CA SER A 25 25.33 -9.43 -9.89
C SER A 25 25.66 -9.11 -8.43
N GLN A 26 26.04 -7.87 -8.12
CA GLN A 26 26.29 -7.45 -6.73
C GLN A 26 25.03 -7.50 -5.86
N ILE A 27 23.86 -7.20 -6.43
CA ILE A 27 22.59 -7.33 -5.72
C ILE A 27 22.29 -8.81 -5.46
N LEU A 28 22.50 -9.67 -6.46
CA LEU A 28 22.29 -11.11 -6.35
C LEU A 28 23.23 -11.76 -5.32
N GLU A 29 24.52 -11.42 -5.34
CA GLU A 29 25.51 -11.86 -4.34
C GLU A 29 25.11 -11.42 -2.93
N GLY A 30 24.65 -10.16 -2.81
CA GLY A 30 24.12 -9.62 -1.58
C GLY A 30 22.97 -10.47 -1.04
N LEU A 31 21.95 -10.76 -1.87
CA LEU A 31 20.79 -11.55 -1.45
C LEU A 31 21.18 -13.00 -1.07
N LEU A 32 22.00 -13.67 -1.87
CA LEU A 32 22.46 -15.03 -1.59
C LEU A 32 23.21 -15.13 -0.25
N SER A 33 24.02 -14.13 0.09
CA SER A 33 24.73 -14.09 1.37
C SER A 33 23.82 -14.03 2.60
N HIS A 34 22.54 -13.64 2.42
CA HIS A 34 21.53 -13.56 3.47
C HIS A 34 20.58 -14.78 3.51
N GLY A 35 20.90 -15.88 2.82
CA GLY A 35 20.13 -17.12 2.86
C GLY A 35 18.91 -17.17 1.92
N LEU A 36 18.80 -16.19 1.02
CA LEU A 36 17.86 -16.21 -0.09
C LEU A 36 18.33 -17.17 -1.18
N VAL A 37 17.40 -17.71 -1.98
CA VAL A 37 17.72 -18.66 -3.06
C VAL A 37 17.14 -18.19 -4.39
N LEU A 38 18.01 -18.11 -5.41
CA LEU A 38 17.60 -17.65 -6.73
C LEU A 38 16.95 -18.79 -7.51
N VAL A 39 15.79 -18.49 -8.09
CA VAL A 39 15.07 -19.38 -9.00
C VAL A 39 15.66 -19.20 -10.39
N ALA A 40 16.56 -20.10 -10.77
CA ALA A 40 17.24 -20.09 -12.07
C ALA A 40 16.53 -20.96 -13.12
N LYS A 41 15.62 -21.85 -12.68
CA LYS A 41 14.88 -22.78 -13.52
C LYS A 41 13.50 -23.05 -12.93
N THR A 42 12.60 -23.57 -13.76
CA THR A 42 11.30 -24.09 -13.31
C THR A 42 11.44 -25.32 -12.42
N ASP A 43 12.57 -26.04 -12.49
CA ASP A 43 12.92 -27.13 -11.58
C ASP A 43 13.50 -26.59 -10.26
N LEU A 44 12.76 -26.75 -9.17
CA LEU A 44 13.14 -26.31 -7.82
C LEU A 44 14.24 -27.12 -7.15
N SER A 45 14.68 -28.23 -7.76
CA SER A 45 15.91 -28.92 -7.34
C SER A 45 17.16 -28.16 -7.80
N GLU A 46 17.03 -27.29 -8.81
CA GLU A 46 18.10 -26.52 -9.41
C GLU A 46 18.05 -25.04 -8.99
N LEU A 47 18.35 -24.81 -7.70
CA LEU A 47 18.43 -23.46 -7.12
C LEU A 47 19.87 -22.95 -7.12
N VAL A 48 20.05 -21.68 -7.48
CA VAL A 48 21.32 -21.01 -7.27
C VAL A 48 21.38 -20.53 -5.81
N THR A 49 22.32 -21.09 -5.06
CA THR A 49 22.49 -20.84 -3.62
C THR A 49 23.90 -20.36 -3.26
N ARG A 50 24.79 -20.24 -4.25
CA ARG A 50 26.19 -19.85 -4.09
C ARG A 50 26.57 -18.82 -5.13
N ASN A 51 27.46 -17.91 -4.74
CA ASN A 51 27.94 -16.84 -5.63
C ASN A 51 28.69 -17.39 -6.86
N ASP A 52 29.39 -18.52 -6.72
CA ASP A 52 30.14 -19.14 -7.82
C ASP A 52 29.24 -19.58 -8.99
N ASP A 53 27.96 -19.84 -8.73
CA ASP A 53 26.99 -20.31 -9.72
C ASP A 53 26.31 -19.15 -10.48
N LEU A 54 26.51 -17.89 -10.04
CA LEU A 54 25.92 -16.70 -10.66
C LEU A 54 26.42 -16.45 -12.08
N ALA A 55 27.65 -16.86 -12.41
CA ALA A 55 28.19 -16.71 -13.75
C ALA A 55 27.38 -17.47 -14.82
N SER A 56 26.64 -18.50 -14.41
CA SER A 56 25.75 -19.29 -15.26
C SER A 56 24.26 -19.00 -15.04
N PHE A 57 23.93 -18.03 -14.18
CA PHE A 57 22.56 -17.70 -13.85
C PHE A 57 21.84 -17.13 -15.08
N GLN A 58 20.69 -17.72 -15.39
CA GLN A 58 19.72 -17.18 -16.32
C GLN A 58 18.37 -17.23 -15.63
N SER A 59 17.62 -16.13 -15.69
CA SER A 59 16.28 -16.13 -15.14
C SER A 59 15.33 -16.87 -16.09
N PRO A 60 14.42 -17.72 -15.59
CA PRO A 60 13.37 -18.31 -16.40
C PRO A 60 12.20 -17.34 -16.67
N PHE A 61 12.24 -16.11 -16.12
CA PHE A 61 11.16 -15.11 -16.19
C PHE A 61 11.54 -13.82 -16.93
N ALA A 62 12.57 -13.88 -17.78
CA ALA A 62 13.02 -12.74 -18.60
C ALA A 62 12.44 -12.78 -20.04
N GLY A 63 11.30 -13.47 -20.23
CA GLY A 63 10.62 -13.62 -21.52
C GLY A 63 9.66 -12.46 -21.82
N GLU A 64 8.80 -12.64 -22.84
CA GLU A 64 7.65 -11.77 -23.08
C GLU A 64 6.38 -12.41 -22.48
N ALA A 65 5.45 -11.60 -21.97
CA ALA A 65 4.12 -12.07 -21.60
C ALA A 65 3.42 -12.70 -22.83
N PRO A 66 2.80 -13.89 -22.74
CA PRO A 66 2.29 -14.58 -21.54
C PRO A 66 3.20 -15.67 -20.93
N ALA A 67 4.42 -15.88 -21.45
CA ALA A 67 5.27 -16.99 -21.02
C ALA A 67 5.69 -16.89 -19.55
N ASP A 68 5.97 -15.68 -19.05
CA ASP A 68 6.41 -15.45 -17.66
C ASP A 68 5.28 -15.71 -16.64
N ALA A 69 4.02 -15.46 -17.02
CA ALA A 69 2.87 -15.72 -16.15
C ALA A 69 2.66 -17.23 -15.94
N GLN A 70 2.78 -18.03 -17.00
CA GLN A 70 2.73 -19.49 -16.89
C GLN A 70 3.92 -20.02 -16.09
N ALA A 71 5.13 -19.52 -16.38
CA ALA A 71 6.33 -19.92 -15.64
C ALA A 71 6.22 -19.60 -14.14
N LEU A 72 5.65 -18.45 -13.78
CA LEU A 72 5.40 -18.08 -12.38
C LEU A 72 4.35 -18.99 -11.73
N SER A 73 3.27 -19.33 -12.43
CA SER A 73 2.29 -20.30 -11.92
C SER A 73 2.92 -21.68 -11.69
N ASP A 74 3.69 -22.18 -12.67
CA ASP A 74 4.37 -23.47 -12.58
C ASP A 74 5.37 -23.49 -11.41
N PHE A 75 6.09 -22.39 -11.21
CA PHE A 75 6.99 -22.20 -10.07
C PHE A 75 6.21 -22.25 -8.74
N LEU A 76 5.13 -21.47 -8.61
CA LEU A 76 4.34 -21.40 -7.39
C LEU A 76 3.66 -22.76 -7.06
N ASP A 77 3.25 -23.52 -8.07
CA ASP A 77 2.75 -24.89 -7.87
C ASP A 77 3.85 -25.84 -7.42
N SER A 78 5.05 -25.69 -7.99
CA SER A 78 6.19 -26.52 -7.65
C SER A 78 6.64 -26.31 -6.20
N ILE A 79 6.63 -25.06 -5.67
CA ILE A 79 7.13 -24.79 -4.30
C ILE A 79 6.25 -25.41 -3.23
N LYS A 80 4.97 -25.69 -3.53
CA LYS A 80 4.06 -26.41 -2.63
C LYS A 80 4.57 -27.81 -2.28
N SER A 81 5.40 -28.42 -3.13
CA SER A 81 5.98 -29.75 -2.90
C SER A 81 7.33 -29.73 -2.15
N ASN A 82 7.99 -28.58 -2.02
CA ASN A 82 9.30 -28.46 -1.38
C ASN A 82 9.17 -27.94 0.06
N GLU A 83 9.58 -28.72 1.06
CA GLU A 83 9.52 -28.32 2.47
C GLU A 83 10.67 -27.42 2.92
N ALA A 84 11.72 -27.26 2.10
CA ALA A 84 12.87 -26.41 2.44
C ALA A 84 12.66 -24.94 2.03
N LEU A 85 11.65 -24.68 1.20
CA LEU A 85 11.30 -23.34 0.71
C LEU A 85 10.09 -22.79 1.46
N SER A 86 10.10 -21.48 1.68
CA SER A 86 8.91 -20.74 2.08
C SER A 86 7.84 -20.91 1.00
N ARG A 87 6.63 -21.25 1.46
CA ARG A 87 5.41 -21.29 0.64
C ARG A 87 4.54 -20.05 0.84
N LYS A 88 4.91 -19.20 1.79
CA LYS A 88 4.11 -18.05 2.23
C LYS A 88 4.49 -16.77 1.49
N ALA A 89 5.79 -16.58 1.26
CA ALA A 89 6.32 -15.40 0.61
C ALA A 89 7.58 -15.68 -0.21
N PHE A 90 7.77 -14.86 -1.25
CA PHE A 90 8.93 -14.86 -2.12
C PHE A 90 9.28 -13.42 -2.54
N VAL A 91 10.48 -13.25 -3.08
CA VAL A 91 11.00 -11.96 -3.55
C VAL A 91 10.94 -11.91 -5.07
N ILE A 92 10.58 -10.76 -5.61
CA ILE A 92 10.65 -10.45 -7.04
C ILE A 92 11.65 -9.29 -7.23
N LEU A 93 12.61 -9.49 -8.13
CA LEU A 93 13.55 -8.49 -8.60
C LEU A 93 13.18 -8.12 -10.04
N ASP A 94 12.82 -6.86 -10.24
CA ASP A 94 12.17 -6.34 -11.44
C ASP A 94 12.85 -5.06 -11.95
N ASP A 95 12.25 -4.41 -12.94
CA ASP A 95 12.82 -3.20 -13.54
C ASP A 95 13.03 -2.06 -12.53
N THR A 96 12.13 -1.92 -11.56
CA THR A 96 12.28 -0.98 -10.44
C THR A 96 13.53 -1.30 -9.62
N THR A 97 13.73 -2.58 -9.28
CA THR A 97 14.94 -3.06 -8.59
C THR A 97 16.21 -2.78 -9.41
N ALA A 98 16.17 -3.03 -10.72
CA ALA A 98 17.30 -2.79 -11.62
C ALA A 98 17.67 -1.29 -11.70
N LYS A 99 16.64 -0.42 -11.70
CA LYS A 99 16.77 1.04 -11.79
C LYS A 99 17.28 1.66 -10.48
N ASP A 100 16.68 1.31 -9.34
CA ASP A 100 16.98 1.98 -8.07
C ASP A 100 18.10 1.28 -7.27
N LYS A 101 18.34 0.00 -7.53
CA LYS A 101 19.32 -0.89 -6.86
C LYS A 101 19.17 -0.98 -5.34
N LYS A 102 18.00 -0.64 -4.80
CA LYS A 102 17.76 -0.45 -3.36
C LYS A 102 16.50 -1.14 -2.87
N SER A 103 15.52 -1.40 -3.73
CA SER A 103 14.26 -2.01 -3.34
C SER A 103 13.98 -3.29 -4.10
N CYS A 104 13.08 -4.13 -3.57
CA CYS A 104 12.61 -5.39 -4.16
C CYS A 104 11.16 -5.63 -3.75
N GLN A 105 10.40 -6.35 -4.56
CA GLN A 105 9.02 -6.70 -4.22
C GLN A 105 9.02 -7.95 -3.36
N VAL A 106 8.24 -7.93 -2.29
CA VAL A 106 7.90 -9.13 -1.51
C VAL A 106 6.44 -9.44 -1.80
N ALA A 107 6.17 -10.66 -2.27
CA ALA A 107 4.84 -11.11 -2.65
C ALA A 107 4.46 -12.39 -1.91
N THR A 108 3.17 -12.57 -1.66
CA THR A 108 2.60 -13.81 -1.11
C THR A 108 1.87 -14.61 -2.18
N ASP A 109 1.87 -15.95 -2.08
CA ASP A 109 0.98 -16.77 -2.92
C ASP A 109 -0.46 -16.67 -2.40
N GLY A 110 -1.31 -15.93 -3.12
CA GLY A 110 -2.72 -15.70 -2.78
C GLY A 110 -3.69 -16.67 -3.47
N ARG A 111 -3.20 -17.61 -4.28
CA ARG A 111 -4.04 -18.45 -5.16
C ARG A 111 -4.95 -19.43 -4.42
N ASP A 112 -4.70 -19.66 -3.12
CA ASP A 112 -5.54 -20.52 -2.28
C ASP A 112 -6.63 -19.72 -1.51
N ASP A 113 -6.73 -18.40 -1.71
CA ASP A 113 -7.70 -17.51 -1.05
C ASP A 113 -8.74 -17.01 -2.07
N GLU A 114 -9.99 -17.50 -1.95
CA GLU A 114 -11.10 -17.23 -2.88
C GLU A 114 -11.48 -15.74 -2.96
N GLU A 115 -11.04 -14.92 -1.99
CA GLU A 115 -11.37 -13.49 -1.91
C GLU A 115 -10.37 -12.57 -2.63
N THR A 116 -9.27 -13.11 -3.17
CA THR A 116 -8.25 -12.29 -3.86
C THR A 116 -8.13 -12.63 -5.35
N VAL A 117 -8.57 -11.71 -6.21
CA VAL A 117 -8.36 -11.82 -7.67
C VAL A 117 -6.94 -11.36 -8.02
N GLY A 118 -6.01 -12.29 -8.23
CA GLY A 118 -4.67 -12.02 -8.75
C GLY A 118 -3.52 -12.63 -7.95
N LEU A 119 -2.27 -12.36 -8.37
CA LEU A 119 -1.08 -12.61 -7.53
C LEU A 119 -1.32 -11.94 -6.17
N GLY A 120 -1.04 -12.68 -5.08
CA GLY A 120 -1.40 -12.26 -3.73
C GLY A 120 -0.76 -10.92 -3.32
N VAL A 121 -1.12 -10.47 -2.12
CA VAL A 121 -0.68 -9.17 -1.59
C VAL A 121 0.82 -9.00 -1.71
N ALA A 122 1.22 -7.89 -2.33
CA ALA A 122 2.61 -7.52 -2.49
C ALA A 122 2.92 -6.15 -1.88
N PHE A 123 4.17 -5.95 -1.47
CA PHE A 123 4.67 -4.65 -1.06
C PHE A 123 6.10 -4.45 -1.52
N ARG A 124 6.48 -3.19 -1.71
CA ARG A 124 7.86 -2.84 -2.03
C ARG A 124 8.66 -2.75 -0.72
N CYS A 125 9.82 -3.39 -0.69
CA CYS A 125 10.67 -3.53 0.49
C CYS A 125 12.09 -3.07 0.16
N GLN A 126 12.77 -2.42 1.09
CA GLN A 126 14.19 -2.12 0.94
C GLN A 126 15.01 -3.42 0.99
N LEU A 127 15.97 -3.60 0.08
CA LEU A 127 16.81 -4.80 0.00
C LEU A 127 17.50 -5.12 1.33
N SER A 128 17.95 -4.10 2.08
CA SER A 128 18.57 -4.26 3.41
C SER A 128 17.60 -4.76 4.50
N SER A 129 16.30 -4.66 4.27
CA SER A 129 15.23 -5.06 5.20
C SER A 129 14.48 -6.33 4.75
N VAL A 130 14.81 -6.90 3.59
CA VAL A 130 14.01 -7.95 2.94
C VAL A 130 13.82 -9.19 3.83
N ILE A 131 14.86 -9.63 4.52
CA ILE A 131 14.82 -10.80 5.40
C ILE A 131 13.85 -10.59 6.56
N GLN A 132 13.82 -9.39 7.13
CA GLN A 132 12.94 -9.07 8.24
C GLN A 132 11.48 -8.98 7.80
N GLY A 133 11.23 -8.47 6.58
CA GLY A 133 9.90 -8.49 5.96
C GLY A 133 9.41 -9.91 5.72
N LEU A 134 10.23 -10.75 5.10
CA LEU A 134 9.93 -12.16 4.85
C LEU A 134 9.70 -12.96 6.15
N ALA A 135 10.55 -12.78 7.15
CA ALA A 135 10.40 -13.44 8.45
C ALA A 135 9.11 -13.02 9.17
N ALA A 136 8.69 -11.75 9.04
CA ALA A 136 7.45 -11.26 9.62
C ALA A 136 6.21 -11.91 8.98
N ILE A 137 6.25 -12.27 7.70
CA ILE A 137 5.19 -13.01 7.01
C ILE A 137 5.25 -14.50 7.38
N GLU A 138 6.44 -15.09 7.38
CA GLU A 138 6.65 -16.51 7.64
C GLU A 138 6.17 -16.91 9.05
N HIS A 139 6.40 -16.03 10.04
CA HIS A 139 6.01 -16.28 11.43
C HIS A 139 4.54 -15.94 11.73
N ASP A 140 3.83 -15.30 10.81
CA ASP A 140 2.41 -14.99 10.98
C ASP A 140 1.55 -16.20 10.58
N ALA A 141 0.46 -16.42 11.32
CA ALA A 141 -0.51 -17.46 11.00
C ALA A 141 -1.36 -17.10 9.78
N GLN A 142 -1.46 -15.80 9.46
CA GLN A 142 -2.18 -15.26 8.30
C GLN A 142 -1.20 -14.45 7.42
N PRO A 143 -0.45 -15.11 6.50
CA PRO A 143 0.59 -14.48 5.70
C PRO A 143 0.11 -13.27 4.88
N ILE A 144 -1.08 -13.38 4.29
CA ILE A 144 -1.71 -12.31 3.50
C ILE A 144 -1.96 -11.08 4.38
N ARG A 145 -2.52 -11.27 5.58
CA ARG A 145 -2.72 -10.19 6.56
C ARG A 145 -1.40 -9.55 7.00
N ALA A 146 -0.36 -10.37 7.21
CA ALA A 146 0.97 -9.87 7.53
C ALA A 146 1.55 -9.01 6.39
N ALA A 147 1.41 -9.45 5.14
CA ALA A 147 1.83 -8.71 3.97
C ALA A 147 1.05 -7.39 3.82
N ARG A 148 -0.28 -7.38 4.03
CA ARG A 148 -1.09 -6.14 4.03
C ARG A 148 -0.62 -5.16 5.09
N ARG A 149 -0.34 -5.65 6.30
CA ARG A 149 0.23 -4.83 7.40
C ARG A 149 1.57 -4.21 6.99
N LEU A 150 2.47 -5.00 6.39
CA LEU A 150 3.76 -4.49 5.92
C LEU A 150 3.60 -3.49 4.75
N ARG A 151 2.62 -3.69 3.86
CA ARG A 151 2.26 -2.74 2.81
C ARG A 151 1.76 -1.41 3.38
N ASN A 152 0.90 -1.44 4.38
CA ASN A 152 0.45 -0.23 5.08
C ASN A 152 1.63 0.49 5.76
N GLU A 153 2.55 -0.27 6.37
CA GLU A 153 3.80 0.29 6.91
C GLU A 153 4.67 0.90 5.80
N ALA A 154 4.74 0.27 4.62
CA ALA A 154 5.43 0.80 3.44
C ALA A 154 4.84 2.13 3.01
N ALA A 155 3.50 2.22 2.91
CA ALA A 155 2.81 3.45 2.61
C ALA A 155 3.19 4.55 3.61
N MET A 156 3.17 4.27 4.92
CA MET A 156 3.61 5.23 5.95
C MET A 156 5.11 5.57 5.89
N CYS A 157 5.96 4.75 5.26
CA CYS A 157 7.40 5.00 5.09
C CYS A 157 7.77 5.70 3.77
N GLY A 158 6.78 6.17 3.01
CA GLY A 158 6.97 6.83 1.72
C GLY A 158 6.89 5.90 0.50
N GLY A 159 6.26 4.72 0.65
CA GLY A 159 5.99 3.75 -0.43
C GLY A 159 6.82 2.46 -0.31
N VAL A 160 8.02 2.54 0.24
CA VAL A 160 8.93 1.39 0.41
C VAL A 160 9.07 1.03 1.88
N TRP A 161 8.84 -0.23 2.23
CA TRP A 161 9.01 -0.72 3.59
C TRP A 161 10.49 -0.81 3.96
N GLU A 162 10.87 -0.08 5.00
CA GLU A 162 12.19 -0.13 5.62
C GLU A 162 12.01 -0.41 7.11
N LYS A 163 12.65 -1.47 7.62
CA LYS A 163 12.46 -1.91 9.01
C LYS A 163 12.74 -0.79 10.01
N GLN A 164 13.83 -0.06 9.84
CA GLN A 164 14.24 0.98 10.78
C GLN A 164 13.22 2.13 10.82
N ARG A 165 12.68 2.54 9.67
CA ARG A 165 11.62 3.55 9.60
C ARG A 165 10.32 3.05 10.21
N ALA A 166 9.90 1.84 9.85
CA ALA A 166 8.68 1.23 10.38
C ALA A 166 8.74 1.06 11.91
N ASP A 167 9.87 0.61 12.45
CA ASP A 167 10.09 0.52 13.90
C ASP A 167 10.06 1.91 14.56
N GLY A 168 10.63 2.93 13.90
CA GLY A 168 10.59 4.32 14.33
C GLY A 168 9.16 4.88 14.40
N LEU A 169 8.32 4.57 13.41
CA LEU A 169 6.89 4.93 13.41
C LEU A 169 6.14 4.25 14.56
N LYS A 170 6.35 2.95 14.77
CA LYS A 170 5.74 2.18 15.86
C LYS A 170 6.15 2.65 17.26
N ALA A 171 7.36 3.18 17.38
CA ALA A 171 7.87 3.72 18.63
C ALA A 171 7.34 5.13 18.95
N ARG A 172 6.64 5.80 18.02
CA ARG A 172 6.04 7.11 18.27
C ARG A 172 4.96 6.99 19.34
N PRO A 173 4.91 7.92 20.32
CA PRO A 173 3.81 7.97 21.27
C PRO A 173 2.49 8.19 20.53
N GLN A 174 1.47 7.42 20.92
CA GLN A 174 0.10 7.65 20.50
C GLN A 174 -0.32 9.09 20.84
N ARG A 175 -0.87 9.81 19.87
CA ARG A 175 -1.36 11.19 20.02
C ARG A 175 -2.80 11.24 20.49
N ILE A 176 -3.60 10.27 20.03
CA ILE A 176 -5.03 10.17 20.22
C ILE A 176 -5.33 8.81 20.81
N ASP A 177 -5.87 8.79 22.02
CA ASP A 177 -6.39 7.57 22.62
C ASP A 177 -7.63 7.11 21.84
N THR A 178 -7.48 6.07 21.03
CA THR A 178 -8.56 5.53 20.19
C THR A 178 -9.71 4.97 21.02
N ALA A 179 -9.52 4.67 22.31
CA ALA A 179 -10.60 4.26 23.20
C ALA A 179 -11.62 5.39 23.45
N HIS A 180 -11.23 6.66 23.28
CA HIS A 180 -12.14 7.81 23.35
C HIS A 180 -12.94 8.05 22.06
N TYR A 181 -12.67 7.26 21.02
CA TYR A 181 -13.32 7.33 19.72
C TYR A 181 -13.92 5.96 19.36
N PRO A 182 -14.92 5.48 20.12
CA PRO A 182 -15.60 4.24 19.78
C PRO A 182 -16.34 4.37 18.45
N VAL A 183 -16.38 3.29 17.67
CA VAL A 183 -17.18 3.23 16.43
C VAL A 183 -18.62 3.62 16.75
N ASN A 184 -19.17 4.53 15.96
CA ASN A 184 -20.51 5.01 16.17
C ASN A 184 -21.55 3.93 15.83
N GLN A 185 -22.71 3.96 16.49
CA GLN A 185 -23.78 3.00 16.25
C GLN A 185 -24.40 3.12 14.84
N ASN A 186 -24.33 4.31 14.24
CA ASN A 186 -24.81 4.58 12.89
C ASN A 186 -23.66 4.58 11.86
N TRP A 187 -22.50 4.01 12.22
CA TRP A 187 -21.44 3.81 11.25
C TRP A 187 -21.90 2.81 10.19
N ASP A 188 -21.76 3.21 8.94
CA ASP A 188 -22.13 2.40 7.79
C ASP A 188 -20.93 2.35 6.82
N GLU A 189 -20.47 1.13 6.58
CA GLU A 189 -19.31 0.83 5.73
C GLU A 189 -19.63 1.04 4.23
N TYR A 190 -20.91 1.15 3.92
CA TYR A 190 -21.43 1.51 2.60
C TYR A 190 -21.85 2.99 2.55
N SER A 191 -21.63 3.76 3.62
CA SER A 191 -21.97 5.18 3.61
C SER A 191 -21.07 6.00 2.68
N GLY A 192 -21.72 6.84 1.90
CA GLY A 192 -21.15 7.58 0.78
C GLY A 192 -22.20 7.62 -0.33
N PRO A 193 -21.99 8.40 -1.40
CA PRO A 193 -22.93 8.40 -2.49
C PRO A 193 -22.89 7.06 -3.24
N ASP A 194 -23.86 6.20 -2.96
CA ASP A 194 -24.19 5.00 -3.76
C ASP A 194 -24.79 5.36 -5.14
N SER A 195 -25.07 6.64 -5.38
CA SER A 195 -25.77 7.08 -6.57
C SER A 195 -24.81 7.65 -7.61
N PRO A 196 -24.85 7.16 -8.86
CA PRO A 196 -24.18 7.80 -9.99
C PRO A 196 -24.71 9.22 -10.29
N ASN A 197 -25.73 9.69 -9.56
CA ASN A 197 -26.33 11.02 -9.67
C ASN A 197 -25.92 11.99 -8.54
N VAL A 198 -25.08 11.59 -7.58
CA VAL A 198 -24.49 12.56 -6.64
C VAL A 198 -23.25 13.13 -7.31
N GLU A 199 -23.19 14.46 -7.40
CA GLU A 199 -22.20 15.29 -8.12
C GLU A 199 -20.75 15.22 -7.57
N ILE A 200 -20.35 14.06 -7.02
CA ILE A 200 -19.05 13.65 -6.47
C ILE A 200 -18.95 13.77 -4.93
N PRO A 201 -18.54 12.70 -4.22
CA PRO A 201 -18.35 12.75 -2.77
C PRO A 201 -17.25 13.71 -2.31
N TYR A 202 -17.48 14.34 -1.17
CA TYR A 202 -16.41 14.95 -0.38
C TYR A 202 -15.62 13.85 0.33
N TYR A 203 -14.29 14.00 0.43
CA TYR A 203 -13.43 13.11 1.21
C TYR A 203 -12.73 13.89 2.33
N PRO A 204 -12.73 13.40 3.58
CA PRO A 204 -11.98 14.03 4.66
C PRO A 204 -10.49 14.14 4.32
N LEU A 205 -9.92 15.31 4.59
CA LEU A 205 -8.50 15.57 4.42
C LEU A 205 -7.89 15.89 5.79
N PHE A 206 -7.12 14.94 6.32
CA PHE A 206 -6.36 15.09 7.55
C PHE A 206 -5.00 15.70 7.26
N GLN A 207 -4.65 16.74 8.01
CA GLN A 207 -3.30 17.25 8.05
C GLN A 207 -2.63 16.77 9.33
N THR A 208 -1.68 15.83 9.20
CA THR A 208 -0.93 15.27 10.34
C THR A 208 0.50 15.79 10.43
N ALA A 209 0.96 16.52 9.43
CA ALA A 209 2.20 17.29 9.47
C ALA A 209 1.95 18.79 9.25
N LYS A 210 2.95 19.62 9.55
CA LYS A 210 2.91 21.03 9.16
C LYS A 210 3.26 21.11 7.68
N ILE A 211 2.32 21.61 6.88
CA ILE A 211 2.45 21.76 5.44
C ILE A 211 2.23 23.23 5.11
N ASP A 212 3.09 23.78 4.26
CA ASP A 212 3.03 25.15 3.78
C ASP A 212 1.79 25.36 2.90
N LEU A 213 1.22 26.57 3.00
CA LEU A 213 0.02 26.94 2.23
C LEU A 213 0.22 26.80 0.72
N ASP A 214 1.41 27.13 0.22
CA ASP A 214 1.74 27.02 -1.19
C ASP A 214 1.73 25.55 -1.65
N THR A 215 2.26 24.64 -0.82
CA THR A 215 2.18 23.19 -1.07
C THR A 215 0.73 22.71 -1.03
N ILE A 216 -0.07 23.14 -0.04
CA ILE A 216 -1.48 22.77 0.04
C ILE A 216 -2.22 23.22 -1.23
N ASN A 217 -2.02 24.47 -1.66
CA ASN A 217 -2.64 24.99 -2.89
C ASN A 217 -2.19 24.23 -4.14
N LEU A 218 -0.92 23.82 -4.21
CA LEU A 218 -0.42 23.04 -5.32
C LEU A 218 -1.00 21.62 -5.33
N PHE A 219 -1.07 20.96 -4.17
CA PHE A 219 -1.77 19.68 -4.01
C PHE A 219 -3.23 19.80 -4.45
N LEU A 220 -3.96 20.80 -3.95
CA LEU A 220 -5.37 20.99 -4.30
C LEU A 220 -5.56 21.17 -5.81
N LYS A 221 -4.67 21.92 -6.45
CA LYS A 221 -4.67 22.08 -7.90
C LYS A 221 -4.37 20.76 -8.61
N GLU A 222 -3.25 20.11 -8.32
CA GLU A 222 -2.83 18.91 -9.05
C GLU A 222 -3.75 17.72 -8.82
N THR A 223 -4.40 17.63 -7.66
CA THR A 223 -5.36 16.59 -7.35
C THR A 223 -6.75 16.91 -7.89
N TYR A 224 -7.31 18.09 -7.59
CA TYR A 224 -8.74 18.37 -7.81
C TYR A 224 -9.07 19.19 -9.08
N ASP A 225 -8.09 19.79 -9.75
CA ASP A 225 -8.25 20.55 -11.02
C ASP A 225 -7.89 19.68 -12.24
N GLN A 226 -8.24 18.39 -12.20
CA GLN A 226 -8.02 17.45 -13.31
C GLN A 226 -9.26 17.42 -14.23
N ASP A 227 -9.02 17.36 -15.54
CA ASP A 227 -10.07 17.17 -16.53
C ASP A 227 -10.49 15.68 -16.54
N TRP A 228 -11.74 15.44 -16.17
CA TRP A 228 -12.27 14.09 -15.93
C TRP A 228 -12.90 13.44 -17.16
N GLY A 229 -12.91 14.13 -18.30
CA GLY A 229 -13.57 13.65 -19.51
C GLY A 229 -15.08 13.61 -19.33
N GLN A 230 -15.74 14.72 -19.66
CA GLN A 230 -17.12 14.67 -20.10
C GLN A 230 -17.13 15.17 -21.56
N ASP A 231 -17.75 14.38 -22.42
CA ASP A 231 -17.72 14.53 -23.88
C ASP A 231 -19.08 15.04 -24.38
N ASP A 232 -19.82 15.78 -23.55
CA ASP A 232 -21.14 16.35 -23.84
C ASP A 232 -21.08 17.88 -23.91
N SER A 233 -20.87 18.33 -25.14
CA SER A 233 -20.48 19.68 -25.53
C SER A 233 -21.49 20.82 -25.33
N GLU A 234 -22.51 20.73 -24.47
CA GLU A 234 -23.47 21.86 -24.37
C GLU A 234 -23.86 22.39 -22.98
N GLU A 235 -23.64 21.73 -21.83
CA GLU A 235 -23.94 22.34 -20.51
C GLU A 235 -23.07 21.82 -19.33
N GLU A 236 -21.79 21.51 -19.55
CA GLU A 236 -20.96 20.88 -18.52
C GLU A 236 -20.41 21.88 -17.48
N GLU A 237 -21.14 22.05 -16.36
CA GLU A 237 -20.47 22.28 -15.09
C GLU A 237 -19.59 21.06 -14.81
N HIS A 238 -18.28 21.17 -15.06
CA HIS A 238 -17.31 20.14 -14.66
C HIS A 238 -17.67 19.65 -13.27
N ALA A 239 -17.80 18.33 -13.10
CA ALA A 239 -18.04 17.73 -11.81
C ALA A 239 -16.80 18.04 -10.93
N ILE A 240 -16.91 19.09 -10.10
CA ILE A 240 -15.82 19.64 -9.31
C ILE A 240 -15.90 19.02 -7.92
N LEU A 241 -14.97 18.13 -7.65
CA LEU A 241 -14.74 17.59 -6.31
C LEU A 241 -14.62 18.69 -5.26
N GLY A 242 -15.33 18.50 -4.16
CA GLY A 242 -15.22 19.35 -3.00
C GLY A 242 -14.12 18.91 -2.03
N VAL A 243 -13.46 19.87 -1.40
CA VAL A 243 -12.42 19.64 -0.38
C VAL A 243 -12.99 19.81 1.02
N ALA A 244 -12.67 18.87 1.90
CA ALA A 244 -13.17 18.82 3.28
C ALA A 244 -12.02 18.63 4.28
N PHE A 245 -11.34 19.73 4.64
CA PHE A 245 -10.29 19.69 5.67
C PHE A 245 -10.86 19.38 7.05
N VAL A 246 -10.22 18.44 7.75
CA VAL A 246 -10.54 18.12 9.14
C VAL A 246 -9.96 19.21 10.05
N THR A 247 -10.82 20.16 10.43
CA THR A 247 -10.47 21.31 11.30
C THR A 247 -10.92 21.12 12.75
N SER A 248 -11.57 20.00 13.07
CA SER A 248 -12.05 19.63 14.40
C SER A 248 -12.06 18.10 14.52
N THR A 249 -11.72 17.58 15.71
CA THR A 249 -11.87 16.15 16.02
C THR A 249 -13.27 15.79 16.51
N ASP A 250 -14.11 16.80 16.78
CA ASP A 250 -15.41 16.63 17.44
C ASP A 250 -16.59 16.95 16.53
N LYS A 251 -16.32 17.47 15.33
CA LYS A 251 -17.34 17.92 14.37
C LYS A 251 -16.97 17.45 12.97
N ALA A 252 -17.97 17.11 12.17
CA ALA A 252 -17.79 16.77 10.76
C ALA A 252 -16.99 17.87 10.02
N PRO A 253 -16.11 17.49 9.08
CA PRO A 253 -15.34 18.42 8.27
C PRO A 253 -16.20 19.49 7.60
N PHE A 254 -15.71 20.73 7.59
CA PHE A 254 -16.33 21.82 6.84
C PHE A 254 -15.94 21.70 5.36
N HIS A 255 -16.92 21.71 4.46
CA HIS A 255 -16.70 21.79 3.02
C HIS A 255 -17.12 23.17 2.50
N ARG A 256 -16.27 23.84 1.70
CA ARG A 256 -16.52 25.20 1.18
C ARG A 256 -17.04 25.22 -0.26
N GLY A 257 -17.44 24.08 -0.80
CA GLY A 257 -17.72 23.93 -2.23
C GLY A 257 -16.44 24.04 -3.08
N LYS A 258 -16.61 24.35 -4.37
CA LYS A 258 -15.61 24.29 -5.46
C LYS A 258 -14.21 24.79 -5.04
N THR A 259 -13.18 24.02 -5.41
CA THR A 259 -11.75 24.25 -5.08
C THR A 259 -11.02 25.16 -6.08
N THR A 260 -11.72 25.75 -7.04
CA THR A 260 -11.14 26.44 -8.20
C THR A 260 -10.32 27.69 -7.86
N ALA A 261 -10.44 28.21 -6.63
CA ALA A 261 -9.61 29.29 -6.13
C ALA A 261 -8.64 28.79 -5.05
N PRO A 262 -7.33 29.17 -5.14
CA PRO A 262 -6.37 28.88 -4.08
C PRO A 262 -6.87 29.36 -2.71
N LEU A 263 -6.52 28.62 -1.66
CA LEU A 263 -6.75 29.03 -0.29
C LEU A 263 -5.91 30.27 0.03
N ASN A 264 -6.56 31.27 0.63
CA ASN A 264 -5.90 32.49 1.10
C ASN A 264 -5.18 32.31 2.45
N SER A 265 -5.44 31.20 3.14
CA SER A 265 -4.85 30.87 4.44
C SER A 265 -4.83 29.37 4.65
N ALA A 266 -3.83 28.86 5.36
CA ALA A 266 -3.77 27.44 5.71
C ALA A 266 -5.01 27.03 6.53
N PRO A 267 -5.56 25.83 6.29
CA PRO A 267 -6.61 25.25 7.13
C PRO A 267 -6.17 25.20 8.60
N GLN A 268 -7.11 25.43 9.52
CA GLN A 268 -6.81 25.32 10.94
C GLN A 268 -6.76 23.85 11.35
N THR A 269 -5.56 23.29 11.44
CA THR A 269 -5.33 21.92 11.91
C THR A 269 -5.42 21.85 13.45
N PRO A 270 -6.30 21.02 14.04
CA PRO A 270 -6.27 20.69 15.45
C PRO A 270 -4.86 20.24 15.89
N PRO A 271 -4.26 20.83 16.93
CA PRO A 271 -2.90 20.47 17.36
C PRO A 271 -2.72 18.99 17.70
N ILE A 272 -3.80 18.31 18.13
CA ILE A 272 -3.80 16.87 18.46
C ILE A 272 -3.62 15.97 17.22
N LEU A 273 -3.93 16.46 16.01
CA LEU A 273 -3.73 15.72 14.76
C LEU A 273 -2.27 15.74 14.30
N LEU A 274 -1.45 16.70 14.78
CA LEU A 274 -0.04 16.78 14.37
C LEU A 274 0.76 15.59 14.94
N GLY A 275 1.22 14.73 14.03
CA GLY A 275 1.88 13.46 14.30
C GLY A 275 0.92 12.31 14.58
N ALA A 276 -0.39 12.48 14.34
CA ALA A 276 -1.35 11.38 14.41
C ALA A 276 -1.10 10.39 13.26
N SER A 277 -1.24 9.11 13.59
CA SER A 277 -1.16 7.99 12.65
C SER A 277 -2.45 7.85 11.83
N PRO A 278 -2.40 7.14 10.70
CA PRO A 278 -3.59 6.80 9.93
C PRO A 278 -4.66 6.05 10.74
N LEU A 279 -4.25 5.19 11.68
CA LEU A 279 -5.17 4.44 12.55
C LEU A 279 -5.91 5.36 13.53
N GLU A 280 -5.26 6.42 14.02
CA GLU A 280 -5.89 7.43 14.88
C GLU A 280 -6.87 8.31 14.08
N CYS A 281 -6.52 8.64 12.84
CA CYS A 281 -7.42 9.36 11.93
C CYS A 281 -8.67 8.53 11.64
N ASP A 282 -8.49 7.25 11.29
CA ASP A 282 -9.59 6.30 11.06
C ASP A 282 -10.54 6.18 12.28
N ALA A 283 -9.98 6.09 13.49
CA ALA A 283 -10.79 6.06 14.71
C ALA A 283 -11.67 7.32 14.87
N ILE A 284 -11.13 8.51 14.56
CA ILE A 284 -11.92 9.75 14.57
C ILE A 284 -13.05 9.66 13.55
N VAL A 285 -12.75 9.24 12.32
CA VAL A 285 -13.73 9.16 11.23
C VAL A 285 -14.89 8.26 11.60
N ARG A 286 -14.59 7.02 12.03
CA ARG A 286 -15.60 6.01 12.40
C ARG A 286 -16.44 6.38 13.62
N SER A 287 -15.90 7.23 14.49
CA SER A 287 -16.58 7.64 15.72
C SER A 287 -17.45 8.89 15.54
N ARG A 288 -16.93 9.91 14.86
CA ARG A 288 -17.46 11.28 14.92
C ARG A 288 -18.16 11.73 13.65
N PHE A 289 -17.90 11.08 12.52
CA PHE A 289 -18.45 11.50 11.23
C PHE A 289 -19.46 10.53 10.57
N PRO A 290 -20.33 9.80 11.29
CA PRO A 290 -21.34 8.97 10.64
C PRO A 290 -22.60 9.81 10.37
N ALA A 291 -22.96 9.95 9.10
CA ALA A 291 -24.27 10.44 8.72
C ALA A 291 -24.78 9.60 7.54
N GLU A 292 -25.78 8.77 7.81
CA GLU A 292 -26.59 8.11 6.77
C GLU A 292 -27.14 9.20 5.83
N GLY A 293 -26.93 9.03 4.52
CA GLY A 293 -27.30 10.02 3.50
C GLY A 293 -26.40 11.27 3.44
N SER A 294 -25.17 11.22 3.97
CA SER A 294 -24.19 12.30 3.80
C SER A 294 -23.62 12.34 2.38
N GLU A 295 -23.40 13.55 1.87
CA GLU A 295 -22.64 13.79 0.62
C GLU A 295 -21.14 13.48 0.78
N MET A 296 -20.65 13.23 2.00
CA MET A 296 -19.25 12.92 2.28
C MET A 296 -19.05 11.41 2.42
N ASN A 297 -18.05 10.87 1.71
CA ASN A 297 -17.61 9.50 1.89
C ASN A 297 -16.58 9.46 3.04
N TYR A 298 -16.99 8.87 4.16
CA TYR A 298 -16.13 8.72 5.34
C TYR A 298 -15.35 7.42 5.34
N ASN A 299 -15.69 6.49 4.46
CA ASN A 299 -14.98 5.22 4.33
C ASN A 299 -13.63 5.38 3.63
N ARG A 300 -13.40 6.53 2.96
CA ARG A 300 -12.13 6.91 2.35
C ARG A 300 -11.70 8.30 2.77
N PHE A 301 -10.41 8.51 2.99
CA PHE A 301 -9.88 9.82 3.37
C PHE A 301 -8.40 9.99 2.98
N ILE A 302 -7.97 11.25 2.92
CA ILE A 302 -6.59 11.64 2.59
C ILE A 302 -5.86 12.05 3.87
N ILE A 303 -4.58 11.70 3.97
CA ILE A 303 -3.68 12.18 5.01
C ILE A 303 -2.48 12.89 4.36
N MET A 304 -2.31 14.17 4.70
CA MET A 304 -1.09 14.94 4.43
C MET A 304 -0.13 14.78 5.61
N ASP A 305 0.93 14.01 5.43
CA ASP A 305 1.90 13.64 6.46
C ASP A 305 3.29 14.24 6.19
N GLU A 306 4.32 13.81 6.92
CA GLU A 306 5.68 14.36 6.77
C GLU A 306 6.29 14.18 5.38
N TYR A 307 5.78 13.25 4.56
CA TYR A 307 6.27 13.02 3.21
C TYR A 307 5.61 13.92 2.18
N THR A 308 4.52 14.61 2.55
CA THR A 308 3.71 15.33 1.56
C THR A 308 4.43 16.45 0.84
N GLU A 309 5.31 17.18 1.53
CA GLU A 309 6.15 18.19 0.89
C GLU A 309 7.35 17.60 0.18
N GLU A 310 8.07 16.69 0.84
CA GLU A 310 9.36 16.17 0.36
C GLU A 310 9.20 15.35 -0.93
N THR A 311 8.18 14.50 -0.98
CA THR A 311 8.01 13.54 -2.07
C THR A 311 6.81 13.83 -2.96
N ARG A 312 6.04 14.89 -2.66
CA ARG A 312 4.79 15.24 -3.37
C ARG A 312 3.80 14.08 -3.42
N THR A 313 3.61 13.45 -2.26
CA THR A 313 2.69 12.32 -2.11
C THR A 313 1.74 12.51 -0.93
N VAL A 314 0.65 11.77 -0.89
CA VAL A 314 -0.27 11.72 0.25
C VAL A 314 -0.61 10.26 0.55
N ILE A 315 -1.06 9.97 1.77
CA ILE A 315 -1.69 8.68 2.03
C ILE A 315 -3.15 8.80 1.68
N VAL A 316 -3.66 7.87 0.87
CA VAL A 316 -5.09 7.61 0.77
C VAL A 316 -5.38 6.39 1.64
N ALA A 317 -6.46 6.45 2.41
CA ALA A 317 -6.89 5.39 3.30
C ALA A 317 -8.31 4.96 2.96
N ALA A 318 -8.57 3.65 2.98
CA ALA A 318 -9.91 3.07 2.84
C ALA A 318 -10.16 2.05 3.94
N ASN A 319 -11.33 2.06 4.56
CA ASN A 319 -11.67 1.16 5.66
C ASN A 319 -12.85 0.21 5.37
N ASN A 320 -13.32 0.17 4.12
CA ASN A 320 -14.50 -0.60 3.70
C ASN A 320 -14.23 -1.67 2.62
N GLU A 321 -12.98 -1.90 2.21
CA GLU A 321 -12.71 -2.81 1.08
C GLU A 321 -12.37 -4.26 1.47
N VAL A 322 -11.57 -4.49 2.52
CA VAL A 322 -10.98 -5.81 2.79
C VAL A 322 -11.02 -6.12 4.29
N ASP A 323 -11.81 -7.12 4.68
CA ASP A 323 -11.89 -7.64 6.06
C ASP A 323 -12.07 -6.56 7.16
N HIS A 324 -12.70 -5.43 6.83
CA HIS A 324 -12.81 -4.26 7.72
C HIS A 324 -11.44 -3.71 8.20
N GLN A 325 -10.37 -3.97 7.45
CA GLN A 325 -9.04 -3.45 7.71
C GLN A 325 -8.84 -2.11 7.01
N LEU A 326 -8.17 -1.19 7.69
CA LEU A 326 -7.71 0.05 7.08
C LEU A 326 -6.62 -0.29 6.06
N LEU A 327 -6.91 -0.10 4.78
CA LEU A 327 -5.93 -0.14 3.70
C LEU A 327 -5.32 1.24 3.54
N LEU A 328 -3.99 1.29 3.39
CA LEU A 328 -3.25 2.51 3.12
C LEU A 328 -2.52 2.38 1.79
N SER A 329 -2.66 3.39 0.94
CA SER A 329 -1.87 3.56 -0.26
C SER A 329 -1.12 4.87 -0.19
N ARG A 330 0.08 4.88 -0.75
CA ARG A 330 0.82 6.11 -0.99
C ARG A 330 0.53 6.51 -2.43
N CYS A 331 0.07 7.72 -2.65
CA CYS A 331 -0.23 8.22 -3.99
C CYS A 331 0.55 9.50 -4.25
N ASP A 332 1.00 9.72 -5.48
CA ASP A 332 1.32 11.08 -5.89
C ASP A 332 0.05 11.94 -5.91
N TRP A 333 0.20 13.25 -5.98
CA TRP A 333 -0.95 14.15 -5.93
C TRP A 333 -1.97 13.88 -7.05
N LYS A 334 -1.52 13.41 -8.22
CA LYS A 334 -2.45 13.08 -9.30
C LYS A 334 -3.20 11.77 -9.09
N GLY A 335 -2.54 10.75 -8.57
CA GLY A 335 -3.06 9.41 -8.35
C GLY A 335 -3.89 9.27 -7.08
N ALA A 336 -3.80 10.25 -6.16
CA ALA A 336 -4.60 10.29 -4.93
C ALA A 336 -6.09 10.19 -5.24
N LEU A 337 -6.53 10.90 -6.27
CA LEU A 337 -7.93 11.01 -6.62
C LEU A 337 -8.49 9.74 -7.28
N ILE A 338 -7.73 9.11 -8.16
CA ILE A 338 -8.08 7.79 -8.73
C ILE A 338 -8.28 6.75 -7.63
N SER A 339 -7.47 6.82 -6.56
CA SER A 339 -7.57 5.92 -5.41
C SER A 339 -8.81 6.18 -4.53
N LEU A 340 -9.34 7.40 -4.54
CA LEU A 340 -10.54 7.77 -3.80
C LEU A 340 -11.83 7.39 -4.54
N VAL A 341 -11.82 7.49 -5.88
CA VAL A 341 -13.01 7.29 -6.74
C VAL A 341 -13.01 5.91 -7.40
N ALA A 342 -12.08 5.02 -7.04
CA ALA A 342 -12.01 3.65 -7.55
C ALA A 342 -13.38 2.95 -7.32
N MET A 343 -14.17 2.83 -8.39
CA MET A 343 -15.57 2.41 -8.32
C MET A 343 -15.65 0.89 -8.23
N GLU A 344 -16.46 0.37 -7.31
CA GLU A 344 -16.75 -1.06 -7.20
C GLU A 344 -17.22 -1.65 -8.56
N ASP A 345 -17.99 -0.87 -9.33
CA ASP A 345 -18.50 -1.25 -10.68
C ASP A 345 -17.41 -1.38 -11.77
N THR A 346 -16.20 -0.87 -11.54
CA THR A 346 -15.08 -0.97 -12.50
C THR A 346 -14.14 -2.15 -12.21
N GLY A 347 -14.34 -2.85 -11.09
CA GLY A 347 -13.39 -3.87 -10.61
C GLY A 347 -12.01 -3.29 -10.25
N LEU A 348 -11.92 -1.97 -10.03
CA LEU A 348 -10.75 -1.26 -9.52
C LEU A 348 -10.93 -1.05 -8.01
N THR A 349 -10.38 -1.95 -7.20
CA THR A 349 -10.30 -1.76 -5.74
C THR A 349 -8.99 -1.06 -5.38
N MET A 350 -8.92 -0.36 -4.25
CA MET A 350 -7.68 0.19 -3.72
C MET A 350 -6.64 -0.91 -3.47
N GLU A 351 -7.09 -2.10 -3.04
CA GLU A 351 -6.24 -3.30 -2.92
C GLU A 351 -5.53 -3.61 -4.26
N ARG A 352 -6.28 -3.60 -5.37
CA ARG A 352 -5.75 -3.84 -6.71
C ARG A 352 -4.78 -2.74 -7.13
N LEU A 353 -5.15 -1.47 -6.95
CA LEU A 353 -4.28 -0.33 -7.28
C LEU A 353 -2.96 -0.38 -6.51
N CYS A 354 -2.98 -0.82 -5.24
CA CYS A 354 -1.76 -1.01 -4.46
C CYS A 354 -0.86 -2.10 -5.04
N ASN A 355 -1.43 -3.24 -5.45
CA ASN A 355 -0.66 -4.34 -6.04
C ASN A 355 -0.10 -3.95 -7.42
N GLU A 356 -0.86 -3.20 -8.23
CA GLU A 356 -0.39 -2.65 -9.50
C GLU A 356 0.76 -1.65 -9.28
N ALA A 357 0.63 -0.71 -8.34
CA ALA A 357 1.68 0.26 -8.01
C ALA A 357 2.99 -0.39 -7.54
N VAL A 358 2.91 -1.50 -6.80
CA VAL A 358 4.08 -2.26 -6.37
C VAL A 358 4.72 -3.01 -7.54
N SER A 359 3.91 -3.51 -8.48
CA SER A 359 4.39 -4.26 -9.64
C SER A 359 4.99 -3.35 -10.71
N LEU A 360 4.52 -2.10 -10.80
CA LEU A 360 4.94 -1.13 -11.81
C LEU A 360 6.04 -0.19 -11.31
N ASP A 361 6.11 0.11 -10.01
CA ASP A 361 7.05 1.10 -9.46
C ASP A 361 7.35 0.86 -7.95
N THR A 362 7.69 1.92 -7.23
CA THR A 362 8.07 1.95 -5.81
C THR A 362 6.93 1.69 -4.81
N GLY A 363 5.74 1.29 -5.28
CA GLY A 363 4.55 1.17 -4.44
C GLY A 363 3.78 2.49 -4.25
N VAL A 364 4.09 3.51 -5.06
CA VAL A 364 3.33 4.76 -5.15
C VAL A 364 2.35 4.67 -6.32
N ILE A 365 1.07 4.97 -6.08
CA ILE A 365 0.06 5.07 -7.13
C ILE A 365 0.26 6.40 -7.86
N HIS A 366 0.48 6.32 -9.16
CA HIS A 366 0.68 7.47 -10.03
C HIS A 366 -0.57 7.79 -10.84
N GLY A 367 -0.93 9.06 -10.91
CA GLY A 367 -1.97 9.53 -11.83
C GLY A 367 -1.45 9.66 -13.28
N PRO A 368 -2.36 9.83 -14.25
CA PRO A 368 -2.04 9.99 -15.67
C PRO A 368 -1.22 11.25 -16.04
#